data_AF-A0A946G1I0-F1
#
_entry.id   AF-A0A946G1I0-F1
#
_cell.length_a   1.000
_cell.length_b   1.000
_cell.length_c   1.000
_cell.angle_alpha   90.00
_cell.angle_beta   90.00
_cell.angle_gamma   90.00
#
_symmetry.space_group_name_H-M   'P 1'
#
loop_
_entity.id
_entity.type
_entity.pdbx_description
1 polymer ?
#
loop_
_entity_poly.entity_id
_entity_poly.type
_entity_poly.pdbx_seq_one_letter_code
_entity_poly.pdbx_strand_id
1 'polypeptide(L)'
;MIQQKNELEPQRRREHQDKNPVGIGLTALSWINFALLLAAVLKFIPLIYSYAKGVRLSPDQIAMGFAEERVWALDLISDTPYLLAVWLLVGKYLQWRTGKPRFMPWR
;
A
#
# COMPACT_ATOMS: atom_id res chain seq x y z
N MET A 1 -13.65 21.91 48.00
CA MET A 1 -14.32 21.05 47.01
C MET A 1 -14.43 21.64 45.59
N ILE A 2 -14.25 22.95 45.39
CA ILE A 2 -14.41 23.59 44.06
C ILE A 2 -13.19 23.39 43.14
N GLN A 3 -11.97 23.30 43.70
CA GLN A 3 -10.75 23.11 42.90
C GLN A 3 -10.67 21.75 42.19
N GLN A 4 -11.12 20.68 42.83
CA GLN A 4 -11.06 19.33 42.26
C GLN A 4 -11.92 19.20 40.98
N LYS A 5 -13.03 19.95 40.91
CA LYS A 5 -13.93 19.96 39.75
C LYS A 5 -13.30 20.61 38.51
N ASN A 6 -12.44 21.62 38.70
CA ASN A 6 -11.77 22.31 37.60
C ASN A 6 -10.61 21.52 36.99
N GLU A 7 -10.02 20.57 37.71
CA GLU A 7 -8.96 19.68 37.19
C GLU A 7 -9.52 18.44 36.49
N LEU A 8 -10.72 18.00 36.87
CA LEU A 8 -11.43 16.87 36.25
C LEU A 8 -12.00 17.21 34.85
N GLU A 9 -12.37 18.46 34.60
CA GLU A 9 -12.87 18.93 33.30
C GLU A 9 -11.87 18.85 32.13
N PRO A 10 -10.61 19.33 32.26
CA PRO A 10 -9.63 19.23 31.18
C PRO A 10 -9.21 17.78 30.92
N GLN A 11 -9.21 16.91 31.94
CA GLN A 11 -8.95 15.48 31.73
C GLN A 11 -10.10 14.77 31.01
N ARG A 12 -11.35 15.04 31.39
CA ARG A 12 -12.53 14.48 30.70
C ARG A 12 -12.63 14.93 29.24
N ARG A 13 -12.20 16.16 28.93
CA ARG A 13 -12.11 16.64 27.53
C ARG A 13 -11.02 15.93 26.72
N ARG A 14 -9.86 15.61 27.33
CA ARG A 14 -8.79 14.86 26.64
C ARG A 14 -9.17 13.40 26.41
N GLU A 15 -9.84 12.76 27.36
CA GLU A 15 -10.32 11.37 27.23
C GLU A 15 -11.41 11.21 26.14
N HIS A 16 -12.26 12.22 25.94
CA HIS A 16 -13.26 12.19 24.88
C HIS A 16 -12.69 12.49 23.49
N GLN A 17 -11.56 13.18 23.41
CA GLN A 17 -10.94 13.57 22.14
C GLN A 17 -10.09 12.46 21.49
N ASP A 18 -9.75 11.41 22.24
CA ASP A 18 -9.03 10.22 21.76
C ASP A 18 -9.98 9.12 21.21
N LYS A 19 -11.27 9.43 21.09
CA LYS A 19 -12.27 8.58 20.45
C LYS A 19 -12.78 9.24 19.19
N ASN A 20 -11.87 9.67 18.31
CA ASN A 20 -12.24 9.73 16.90
C ASN A 20 -12.23 8.27 16.43
N PRO A 21 -13.39 7.60 16.28
CA PRO A 21 -13.39 6.33 15.60
C PRO A 21 -12.74 6.61 14.26
N VAL A 22 -11.70 5.86 13.95
CA VAL A 22 -11.11 5.88 12.62
C VAL A 22 -12.27 5.73 11.65
N GLY A 23 -12.61 6.82 10.95
CA GLY A 23 -13.79 6.82 10.11
C GLY A 23 -13.72 5.64 9.16
N ILE A 24 -14.84 4.95 8.92
CA ILE A 24 -14.89 3.76 8.05
C ILE A 24 -14.16 4.00 6.72
N GLY A 25 -14.22 5.24 6.20
CA GLY A 25 -13.47 5.67 5.02
C GLY A 25 -11.94 5.64 5.16
N LEU A 26 -11.36 5.99 6.31
CA LEU A 26 -9.91 5.91 6.55
C LEU A 26 -9.44 4.45 6.62
N THR A 27 -10.24 3.58 7.23
CA THR A 27 -9.96 2.13 7.28
C THR A 27 -10.04 1.52 5.89
N ALA A 28 -11.09 1.81 5.12
CA ALA A 28 -11.23 1.39 3.73
C ALA A 28 -10.07 1.90 2.86
N LEU A 29 -9.67 3.16 3.01
CA LEU A 29 -8.55 3.74 2.27
C LEU A 29 -7.21 3.07 2.64
N SER A 30 -7.02 2.66 3.89
CA SER A 30 -5.83 1.92 4.32
C SER A 30 -5.78 0.53 3.67
N TRP A 31 -6.93 -0.16 3.57
CA TRP A 31 -7.05 -1.43 2.86
C TRP A 31 -6.81 -1.30 1.36
N ILE A 32 -7.36 -0.25 0.74
CA ILE A 32 -7.13 0.05 -0.68
C ILE A 32 -5.64 0.33 -0.92
N ASN A 33 -5.00 1.12 -0.06
CA ASN A 33 -3.58 1.39 -0.16
C ASN A 33 -2.74 0.11 -0.03
N PHE A 34 -3.11 -0.78 0.89
CA PHE A 34 -2.45 -2.08 1.02
C PHE A 34 -2.68 -2.98 -0.20
N ALA A 35 -3.90 -3.05 -0.72
CA ALA A 35 -4.22 -3.79 -1.94
C ALA A 35 -3.45 -3.26 -3.16
N LEU A 36 -3.23 -1.95 -3.22
CA LEU A 36 -2.46 -1.29 -4.26
C LEU A 36 -0.97 -1.72 -4.23
N LEU A 37 -0.39 -1.81 -3.03
CA LEU A 37 0.94 -2.38 -2.85
C LEU A 37 0.99 -3.87 -3.23
N LEU A 38 -0.01 -4.65 -2.82
CA LEU A 38 -0.10 -6.07 -3.16
C LEU A 38 -0.19 -6.26 -4.67
N ALA A 39 -1.03 -5.48 -5.36
CA ALA A 39 -1.15 -5.51 -6.81
C ALA A 39 0.18 -5.17 -7.49
N ALA A 40 0.92 -4.17 -6.98
CA ALA A 40 2.25 -3.86 -7.47
C ALA A 40 3.22 -5.03 -7.33
N VAL A 41 3.19 -5.78 -6.21
CA VAL A 41 4.02 -6.98 -6.01
C VAL A 41 3.60 -8.13 -6.94
N LEU A 42 2.30 -8.37 -7.11
CA LEU A 42 1.79 -9.45 -7.96
C LEU A 42 2.16 -9.26 -9.44
N LYS A 43 2.31 -8.01 -9.90
CA LYS A 43 2.78 -7.70 -11.27
C LYS A 43 4.16 -8.28 -11.59
N PHE A 44 4.98 -8.62 -10.59
CA PHE A 44 6.29 -9.23 -10.82
C PHE A 44 6.22 -10.74 -11.06
N ILE A 45 5.09 -11.42 -10.81
CA ILE A 45 4.98 -12.88 -10.99
C ILE A 45 5.30 -13.32 -12.43
N PRO A 46 4.72 -12.70 -13.49
CA PRO A 46 5.03 -13.10 -14.86
C PRO A 46 6.51 -12.90 -15.21
N LEU A 47 7.12 -11.85 -14.66
CA LEU A 47 8.54 -11.56 -14.84
C LEU A 47 9.41 -12.65 -14.18
N ILE A 48 9.11 -13.02 -12.92
CA ILE A 48 9.83 -14.09 -12.19
C ILE A 48 9.69 -15.42 -12.94
N TYR A 49 8.48 -15.75 -13.40
CA TYR A 49 8.23 -16.95 -14.20
C TYR A 49 9.05 -16.94 -15.51
N SER A 50 9.10 -15.81 -16.21
CA SER A 50 9.92 -15.64 -17.42
C SER A 50 11.43 -15.78 -17.12
N TYR A 51 11.91 -15.26 -15.99
CA TYR A 51 13.33 -15.41 -15.59
C TYR A 51 13.67 -16.85 -15.17
N ALA A 52 12.73 -17.59 -14.60
CA ALA A 52 12.92 -19.00 -14.26
C ALA A 52 13.16 -19.89 -15.50
N LYS A 53 12.73 -19.45 -16.70
CA LYS A 53 13.00 -20.11 -17.98
C LYS A 53 14.41 -19.83 -18.54
N GLY A 54 15.15 -18.89 -17.94
CA GLY A 54 16.52 -18.52 -18.31
C GLY A 54 16.68 -17.03 -18.56
N VAL A 55 17.82 -16.45 -18.14
CA VAL A 55 18.12 -15.03 -18.35
C VAL A 55 18.33 -14.72 -19.84
N ARG A 56 18.93 -15.65 -20.60
CA ARG A 56 18.98 -15.61 -22.06
C ARG A 56 18.08 -16.72 -22.61
N LEU A 57 17.20 -16.37 -23.53
CA LEU A 57 16.35 -17.33 -24.22
C LEU A 57 17.18 -18.07 -25.28
N SER A 58 17.08 -19.39 -25.29
CA SER A 58 17.59 -20.23 -26.39
C SER A 58 16.81 -19.94 -27.68
N PRO A 59 17.38 -20.10 -28.88
CA PRO A 59 16.65 -19.99 -30.14
C PRO A 59 15.34 -20.79 -30.16
N ASP A 60 15.34 -21.99 -29.56
CA ASP A 60 14.13 -22.83 -29.45
C ASP A 60 13.04 -22.18 -28.58
N GLN A 61 13.44 -21.49 -27.50
CA GLN A 61 12.50 -20.78 -26.62
C GLN A 61 11.95 -19.51 -27.28
N ILE A 62 12.76 -18.85 -28.11
CA ILE A 62 12.31 -17.72 -28.92
C ILE A 62 11.27 -18.20 -29.93
N ALA A 63 11.52 -19.34 -30.60
CA ALA A 63 10.58 -19.96 -31.53
C ALA A 63 9.27 -20.42 -30.86
N MET A 64 9.30 -20.74 -29.55
CA MET A 64 8.12 -21.06 -28.74
C MET A 64 7.33 -19.82 -28.27
N GLY A 65 7.79 -18.59 -28.58
CA GLY A 65 7.07 -17.36 -28.22
C GLY A 65 7.44 -16.74 -26.87
N PHE A 66 8.41 -17.31 -26.13
CA PHE A 66 8.82 -16.77 -24.81
C PHE A 66 9.43 -15.36 -24.87
N ALA A 67 9.87 -14.91 -26.04
CA ALA A 67 10.33 -13.55 -26.25
C ALA A 67 9.18 -12.54 -26.10
N GLU A 68 8.01 -12.82 -26.67
CA GLU A 68 6.82 -11.97 -26.56
C GLU A 68 6.28 -11.96 -25.12
N GLU A 69 6.26 -13.11 -24.46
CA GLU A 69 5.86 -13.20 -23.04
C GLU A 69 6.74 -12.32 -22.13
N ARG A 70 8.05 -12.25 -22.41
CA ARG A 70 8.98 -11.41 -21.65
C ARG A 70 8.77 -9.92 -21.93
N VAL A 71 8.53 -9.55 -23.20
CA VAL A 71 8.21 -8.16 -23.56
C VAL A 71 6.91 -7.72 -22.87
N TRP A 72 5.88 -8.57 -22.89
CA TRP A 72 4.63 -8.32 -22.19
C TRP A 72 4.81 -8.21 -20.67
N ALA A 73 5.61 -9.09 -20.06
CA ALA A 73 5.89 -9.01 -18.63
C ALA A 73 6.63 -7.71 -18.25
N LEU A 74 7.55 -7.23 -19.10
CA LEU A 74 8.24 -5.95 -18.93
C LEU A 74 7.30 -4.75 -19.09
N ASP A 75 6.41 -4.80 -20.08
CA ASP A 75 5.39 -3.77 -20.30
C ASP A 75 4.44 -3.67 -19.09
N LEU A 76 3.99 -4.82 -18.57
CA LEU A 76 3.09 -4.90 -17.42
C LEU A 76 3.66 -4.26 -16.14
N ILE A 77 4.98 -4.38 -15.92
CA ILE A 77 5.68 -3.79 -14.76
C ILE A 77 6.10 -2.34 -14.99
N SER A 78 6.08 -1.84 -16.23
CA SER A 78 6.55 -0.48 -16.56
C SER A 78 5.81 0.61 -15.79
N ASP A 79 4.53 0.38 -15.47
CA ASP A 79 3.68 1.30 -14.70
C ASP A 79 3.89 1.23 -13.17
N THR A 80 4.68 0.28 -12.69
CA THR A 80 4.90 0.05 -11.25
C THR A 80 5.42 1.27 -10.50
N PRO A 81 6.34 2.11 -11.05
CA PRO A 81 6.79 3.33 -10.38
C PRO A 81 5.65 4.31 -10.09
N TYR A 82 4.68 4.44 -11.00
CA TYR A 82 3.50 5.29 -10.80
C TYR A 82 2.58 4.73 -9.71
N LEU A 83 2.36 3.41 -9.72
CA LEU A 83 1.63 2.72 -8.65
C LEU A 83 2.28 2.96 -7.28
N LEU A 84 3.60 2.84 -7.17
CA LEU A 84 4.33 3.10 -5.93
C LEU A 84 4.28 4.57 -5.51
N ALA A 85 4.29 5.51 -6.46
CA ALA A 85 4.11 6.93 -6.19
C ALA A 85 2.73 7.21 -5.57
N VAL A 86 1.66 6.64 -6.15
CA VAL A 86 0.30 6.75 -5.60
C VAL A 86 0.23 6.12 -4.20
N TRP A 87 0.82 4.94 -4.02
CA TRP A 87 0.89 4.27 -2.72
C TRP A 87 1.57 5.14 -1.64
N LEU A 88 2.70 5.76 -1.98
CA LEU A 88 3.43 6.66 -1.07
C LEU A 88 2.61 7.92 -0.75
N LEU A 89 1.94 8.51 -1.75
CA LEU A 89 1.10 9.69 -1.56
C LEU A 89 -0.09 9.39 -0.63
N VAL A 90 -0.79 8.29 -0.87
CA VAL A 90 -1.92 7.86 -0.03
C VAL A 90 -1.43 7.49 1.37
N GLY A 91 -0.29 6.80 1.49
CA GLY A 91 0.33 6.51 2.78
C GLY A 91 0.69 7.76 3.57
N LYS A 92 1.29 8.77 2.93
CA LYS A 92 1.58 10.07 3.55
C LYS A 92 0.30 10.83 3.94
N TYR A 93 -0.73 10.80 3.10
CA TYR A 93 -2.01 11.42 3.41
C TYR A 93 -2.66 10.77 4.64
N LEU A 94 -2.67 9.44 4.71
CA LEU A 94 -3.15 8.69 5.88
C LEU A 94 -2.33 9.03 7.13
N GLN A 95 -1.00 9.10 7.03
CA GLN A 95 -0.11 9.48 8.11
C GLN A 95 -0.39 10.90 8.62
N TRP A 96 -0.59 11.86 7.71
CA TRP A 96 -0.93 13.23 8.06
C TRP A 96 -2.29 13.34 8.77
N ARG A 97 -3.29 12.57 8.33
CA ARG A 97 -4.64 12.59 8.91
C ARG A 97 -4.75 11.88 10.26
N THR A 98 -3.96 10.85 10.50
CA THR A 98 -4.08 9.99 11.71
C THR A 98 -2.88 10.08 12.65
N GLY A 99 -1.85 10.83 12.29
CA GLY A 99 -0.61 11.00 13.08
C GLY A 99 0.26 9.74 13.17
N LYS A 100 -0.18 8.62 12.57
CA LYS A 100 0.50 7.31 12.60
C LYS A 100 0.71 6.79 11.19
N PRO A 101 1.89 6.21 10.88
CA PRO A 101 2.14 5.61 9.58
C PRO A 101 1.30 4.33 9.43
N ARG A 102 0.14 4.46 8.78
CA ARG A 102 -0.81 3.37 8.61
C ARG A 102 -0.63 2.64 7.28
N PHE A 103 0.54 2.04 7.10
CA PHE A 103 0.84 1.19 5.95
C PHE A 103 0.23 -0.22 6.07
N MET A 104 -0.17 -0.60 7.28
CA MET A 104 -0.83 -1.86 7.59
C MET A 104 -2.26 -1.57 8.03
N PRO A 105 -3.29 -2.09 7.33
CA PRO A 105 -4.68 -1.72 7.59
C PRO A 105 -5.22 -2.21 8.95
N TRP A 106 -4.50 -3.11 9.63
CA TRP A 106 -4.86 -3.69 10.92
C TRP A 106 -4.19 -3.02 12.14
N ARG A 107 -3.48 -1.90 11.96
CA ARG A 107 -2.85 -1.08 13.02
C ARG A 107 -3.42 0.32 13.07
#